data_AF-A0AAD6PLY6-F1
#
_entry.id   AF-A0AAD6PLY6-F1
#
_cell.length_a   1.000
_cell.length_b   1.000
_cell.length_c   1.000
_cell.angle_alpha   90.00
_cell.angle_beta   90.00
_cell.angle_gamma   90.00
#
_symmetry.space_group_name_H-M   'P 1'
#
loop_
_entity.id
_entity.type
_entity.pdbx_description
1 polymer ?
#
loop_
_entity_poly.entity_id
_entity_poly.type
_entity_poly.pdbx_seq_one_letter_code
_entity_poly.pdbx_strand_id
1 'polypeptide(L)'
;MRGNPPSNQVLPLLSFLSIHIFFIELAMSQITTFIPVNVGVVLDLEYLEANIALSCINMAVSDFYANHGDYKTRMVLTTRDSKKDAVGAAAAGSL
;
A
#
# COMPACT_ATOMS: atom_id res chain seq x y z
N MET A 1 -10.73 -38.10 -39.56
CA MET A 1 -12.02 -37.79 -38.90
C MET A 1 -11.74 -37.44 -37.45
N ARG A 2 -11.78 -36.16 -37.06
CA ARG A 2 -11.57 -35.73 -35.66
C ARG A 2 -12.96 -35.65 -35.03
N GLY A 3 -13.33 -36.64 -34.22
CA GLY A 3 -14.65 -36.69 -33.57
C GLY A 3 -14.78 -35.54 -32.58
N ASN A 4 -15.85 -34.75 -32.68
CA ASN A 4 -16.14 -33.73 -31.68
C ASN A 4 -16.48 -34.41 -30.34
N PRO A 5 -16.01 -33.86 -29.20
CA PRO A 5 -16.31 -34.43 -27.89
C PRO A 5 -17.82 -34.42 -27.63
N PRO A 6 -18.36 -35.42 -26.91
CA PRO A 6 -19.78 -35.50 -26.62
C PRO A 6 -20.24 -34.28 -25.82
N SER A 7 -21.38 -33.70 -26.21
CA SER A 7 -21.91 -32.40 -25.72
C SER A 7 -22.02 -32.30 -24.19
N ASN A 8 -22.10 -33.42 -23.47
CA ASN A 8 -22.18 -33.48 -22.01
C ASN A 8 -20.82 -33.28 -21.30
N GLN A 9 -19.70 -33.35 -22.02
CA GLN A 9 -18.35 -33.14 -21.47
C GLN A 9 -17.85 -31.70 -21.66
N VAL A 10 -18.45 -30.94 -22.59
CA VAL A 10 -18.01 -29.57 -22.92
C VAL A 10 -18.45 -28.59 -21.83
N LEU A 11 -19.68 -28.72 -21.32
CA LEU A 11 -20.23 -27.87 -20.26
C LEU A 11 -19.42 -27.92 -18.94
N PRO A 12 -19.11 -29.10 -18.35
CA PRO A 12 -18.32 -29.15 -17.13
C PRO A 12 -16.90 -28.63 -17.35
N LEU A 13 -16.30 -28.91 -18.51
CA LEU A 13 -14.98 -28.37 -18.85
C LEU A 13 -14.98 -26.84 -18.86
N LEU A 14 -15.98 -26.23 -19.49
CA LEU A 14 -16.13 -24.77 -19.50
C LEU A 14 -16.38 -24.20 -18.09
N SER A 15 -17.16 -24.87 -17.24
CA SER A 15 -17.35 -24.42 -15.86
C SER A 15 -16.09 -24.53 -15.02
N PHE A 16 -15.32 -25.62 -15.15
CA PHE A 16 -14.02 -25.77 -14.50
C PHE A 16 -13.05 -24.68 -14.96
N LEU A 17 -12.93 -24.45 -16.27
CA LEU A 17 -12.11 -23.36 -16.81
C LEU A 17 -12.54 -21.99 -16.27
N SER A 18 -13.83 -21.69 -16.23
CA SER A 18 -14.35 -20.42 -15.71
C SER A 18 -14.02 -20.23 -14.23
N ILE A 19 -14.13 -21.28 -13.41
CA ILE A 19 -13.79 -21.25 -11.98
C ILE A 19 -12.28 -21.02 -11.81
N HIS A 20 -11.44 -21.73 -12.55
CA HIS A 20 -10.00 -21.55 -12.49
C HIS A 20 -9.58 -20.13 -12.88
N ILE A 21 -10.14 -19.58 -13.96
CA ILE A 21 -9.88 -18.20 -14.40
C ILE A 21 -10.26 -17.20 -13.29
N PHE A 22 -11.43 -17.36 -12.67
CA PHE A 22 -11.85 -16.51 -11.55
C PHE A 22 -10.89 -16.56 -10.36
N PHE A 23 -10.41 -17.75 -9.99
CA PHE A 23 -9.40 -17.90 -8.93
C PHE A 23 -8.05 -17.30 -9.30
N ILE A 24 -7.63 -17.37 -10.57
CA ILE A 24 -6.39 -16.72 -11.04
C ILE A 24 -6.53 -15.19 -10.98
N GLU A 25 -7.65 -14.60 -11.40
CA GLU A 25 -7.87 -13.15 -11.32
C GLU A 25 -7.84 -12.64 -9.87
N LEU A 26 -8.47 -13.37 -8.95
CA LEU A 26 -8.42 -13.05 -7.52
C LEU A 26 -6.99 -13.11 -6.96
N ALA A 27 -6.17 -14.06 -7.42
CA ALA A 27 -4.76 -14.16 -7.02
C ALA A 27 -3.88 -13.03 -7.60
N MET A 28 -4.20 -12.55 -8.80
CA MET A 28 -3.45 -11.50 -9.50
C MET A 28 -3.78 -10.08 -9.03
N SER A 29 -4.95 -9.87 -8.41
CA SER A 29 -5.37 -8.59 -7.80
C SER A 29 -4.39 -8.03 -6.75
N GLN A 30 -3.42 -8.83 -6.30
CA GLN A 30 -2.61 -8.57 -5.11
C GLN A 30 -1.18 -8.14 -5.46
N ILE A 31 -0.79 -8.18 -6.74
CA ILE A 31 0.52 -7.69 -7.19
C ILE A 31 0.38 -6.20 -7.49
N THR A 32 0.22 -5.39 -6.43
CA THR A 32 0.21 -3.94 -6.53
C THR A 32 1.61 -3.41 -6.23
N THR A 33 2.36 -3.07 -7.28
CA THR A 33 3.62 -2.32 -7.12
C THR A 33 3.26 -0.87 -6.78
N PHE A 34 3.54 -0.45 -5.55
CA PHE A 34 3.30 0.91 -5.12
C PHE A 34 4.46 1.85 -5.47
N ILE A 35 4.14 3.09 -5.81
CA ILE A 35 5.10 4.17 -6.08
C ILE A 35 5.36 4.91 -4.76
N PRO A 36 6.58 4.85 -4.18
CA PRO A 36 6.87 5.53 -2.92
C PRO A 36 6.92 7.05 -3.11
N VAL A 37 6.29 7.77 -2.18
CA VAL A 37 6.36 9.23 -2.05
C VAL A 37 7.03 9.52 -0.72
N ASN A 38 8.31 9.87 -0.75
CA ASN A 38 9.10 10.10 0.46
C ASN A 38 8.80 11.48 1.03
N VAL A 39 8.44 11.53 2.31
CA VAL A 39 8.14 12.77 3.03
C VAL A 39 8.92 12.80 4.34
N GLY A 40 9.69 13.87 4.53
CA GLY A 40 10.41 14.13 5.77
C GLY A 40 9.50 14.77 6.81
N VAL A 41 9.58 14.31 8.06
CA VAL A 41 8.88 14.89 9.20
C VAL A 41 9.93 15.23 10.26
N VAL A 42 10.13 16.52 10.53
CA VAL A 42 11.08 17.00 11.55
C VAL A 42 10.29 17.53 12.73
N LEU A 43 10.44 16.89 13.88
CA LEU A 43 9.72 17.21 15.12
C LEU A 43 10.67 17.13 16.31
N ASP A 44 10.34 17.78 17.42
CA ASP A 44 11.05 17.57 18.68
C ASP A 44 10.49 16.35 19.41
N LEU A 45 11.14 15.19 19.28
CA LEU A 45 10.59 13.92 19.75
C LEU A 45 10.68 13.76 21.29
N GLU A 46 11.32 14.69 21.99
CA GLU A 46 11.34 14.70 23.45
C GLU A 46 10.03 15.27 24.04
N TYR A 47 9.22 15.98 23.24
CA TYR A 47 7.95 16.55 23.68
C TYR A 47 6.77 15.62 23.42
N LEU A 48 5.83 15.56 24.38
CA LEU A 48 4.64 14.73 24.28
C LEU A 48 3.75 15.15 23.10
N GLU A 49 3.58 16.45 22.90
CA GLU A 49 2.74 17.01 21.84
C GLU A 49 3.25 16.61 20.45
N ALA A 50 4.57 16.57 20.26
CA ALA A 50 5.18 16.13 19.00
C ALA A 50 4.95 14.64 18.73
N ASN A 51 5.00 13.81 19.77
CA ASN A 51 4.69 12.38 19.66
C ASN A 51 3.20 12.13 19.35
N ILE A 52 2.31 12.92 19.95
CA ILE A 52 0.88 12.90 19.64
C ILE A 52 0.67 13.29 18.18
N ALA A 53 1.28 14.40 17.73
CA ALA A 53 1.19 14.85 16.35
C ALA A 53 1.69 13.79 15.35
N LEU A 54 2.86 13.17 15.63
CA LEU A 54 3.40 12.08 14.81
C LEU A 54 2.45 10.87 14.75
N SER A 55 1.83 10.52 15.88
CA SER A 55 0.85 9.44 15.93
C SER A 55 -0.38 9.75 15.09
N CYS A 56 -0.90 10.98 15.18
CA CYS A 56 -2.02 11.43 14.35
C CYS A 56 -1.68 11.38 12.86
N ILE A 57 -0.47 11.80 12.46
CA ILE A 57 -0.02 11.71 11.07
C ILE A 57 0.01 10.25 10.60
N ASN A 58 0.60 9.35 11.39
CA ASN A 58 0.66 7.92 11.06
C ASN A 58 -0.73 7.30 10.91
N MET A 59 -1.65 7.62 11.83
CA MET A 59 -3.04 7.15 11.76
C MET A 59 -3.75 7.70 10.51
N ALA A 60 -3.64 9.00 10.22
CA ALA A 60 -4.26 9.60 9.04
C ALA A 60 -3.74 8.97 7.74
N VAL A 61 -2.44 8.66 7.65
CA VAL A 61 -1.87 7.95 6.51
C VAL A 61 -2.43 6.53 6.39
N SER A 62 -2.52 5.80 7.50
CA SER A 62 -3.10 4.45 7.53
C SER A 62 -4.57 4.47 7.09
N ASP A 63 -5.38 5.35 7.67
CA ASP A 63 -6.81 5.48 7.37
C ASP A 63 -7.02 5.88 5.91
N PHE A 64 -6.25 6.84 5.40
CA PHE A 64 -6.32 7.24 4.00
C PHE A 64 -6.15 6.04 3.07
N TYR A 65 -5.12 5.22 3.30
CA TYR A 65 -4.84 4.07 2.45
C TYR A 65 -5.70 2.84 2.71
N ALA A 66 -6.34 2.74 3.88
CA ALA A 66 -7.39 1.75 4.15
C ALA A 66 -8.66 2.05 3.35
N ASN A 67 -9.01 3.33 3.22
CA ASN A 67 -10.17 3.78 2.45
C ASN A 67 -9.90 3.92 0.93
N HIS A 68 -8.64 4.01 0.52
CA HIS A 68 -8.23 4.22 -0.88
C HIS A 68 -7.17 3.17 -1.31
N GLY A 69 -7.55 1.90 -1.29
CA GLY A 69 -6.63 0.77 -1.57
C GLY A 69 -6.13 0.71 -3.02
N ASP A 70 -6.81 1.37 -3.95
CA ASP A 70 -6.48 1.46 -5.38
C ASP A 70 -5.47 2.58 -5.70
N TYR A 71 -5.15 3.44 -4.72
CA TYR A 71 -4.11 4.46 -4.88
C TYR A 71 -2.74 3.80 -5.03
N LYS A 72 -2.11 4.05 -6.18
CA LYS A 72 -0.82 3.46 -6.53
C LYS A 72 0.35 4.10 -5.80
N THR A 73 0.21 5.33 -5.31
CA THR A 73 1.26 5.99 -4.52
C THR A 73 1.18 5.58 -3.06
N ARG A 74 2.32 5.45 -2.38
CA ARG A 74 2.38 5.22 -0.94
C ARG A 74 3.30 6.24 -0.29
N MET A 75 2.77 6.99 0.66
CA MET A 75 3.52 7.96 1.44
C MET A 75 4.45 7.21 2.40
N VAL A 76 5.75 7.51 2.33
CA VAL A 76 6.77 6.94 3.20
C VAL A 76 7.30 8.06 4.08
N LEU A 77 6.94 8.00 5.36
CA LEU A 77 7.35 9.01 6.34
C LEU A 77 8.76 8.71 6.85
N THR A 78 9.65 9.69 6.75
CA THR A 78 10.97 9.66 7.38
C THR A 78 10.99 10.68 8.51
N THR A 79 10.84 10.20 9.74
CA THR A 79 10.86 11.07 10.92
C THR A 79 12.28 11.34 11.40
N ARG A 80 12.60 12.59 11.68
CA ARG A 80 13.88 13.03 12.25
C ARG A 80 13.63 13.94 13.46
N ASP A 81 14.50 13.79 14.45
CA ASP A 81 14.42 14.57 15.68
C ASP A 81 15.14 15.92 15.52
N SER A 82 14.45 17.01 15.85
CA SER A 82 14.98 18.37 15.82
C SER A 82 15.94 18.68 16.97
N LYS A 83 16.00 17.83 18.01
CA LYS A 83 16.86 18.03 19.19
C LYS A 83 16.62 19.37 19.90
N LYS A 84 15.38 19.87 19.84
CA LYS A 84 14.96 21.16 20.43
C LYS A 84 15.76 22.36 19.92
N ASP A 85 16.42 22.22 18.78
CA ASP A 85 17.37 23.21 18.28
C ASP A 85 17.10 23.52 16.80
N ALA A 86 17.19 24.80 16.45
CA ALA A 86 16.98 25.24 15.08
C ALA A 86 18.08 24.71 14.15
N VAL A 87 19.33 24.58 14.64
CA VAL A 87 20.42 23.97 13.86
C VAL A 87 20.19 22.47 13.75
N GLY A 88 19.78 21.80 14.83
CA GLY A 88 19.33 20.40 14.81
C GLY A 88 18.20 20.14 13.78
N ALA A 89 17.19 21.00 13.74
CA ALA A 89 16.08 20.93 12.78
C ALA A 89 16.55 21.14 11.33
N ALA A 90 17.40 22.15 11.09
CA ALA A 90 17.95 22.42 9.76
C ALA A 90 18.86 21.27 9.27
N ALA A 91 19.68 20.71 10.16
CA ALA A 91 20.52 19.55 9.87
C ALA A 91 19.67 18.31 9.57
N ALA A 92 18.56 18.09 10.30
CA ALA A 92 17.65 16.98 10.08
C ALA A 92 16.98 17.03 8.69
N GLY A 93 16.73 18.24 8.16
CA GLY A 93 16.16 18.48 6.84
C GLY A 93 17.18 18.60 5.70
N SER A 94 18.48 18.65 6.01
CA SER A 94 19.54 18.67 5.00
C SER A 94 19.74 17.24 4.48
N LEU A 95 19.36 17.00 3.23
CA LEU A 95 19.61 15.76 2.48
C LEU A 95 20.85 15.90 1.61
#